data_AF-A0A9X4AHT3-F1
#
_entry.id   AF-A0A9X4AHT3-F1
#
_cell.length_a   1.000
_cell.length_b   1.000
_cell.length_c   1.000
_cell.angle_alpha   90.00
_cell.angle_beta   90.00
_cell.angle_gamma   90.00
#
_symmetry.space_group_name_H-M   'P 1'
#
loop_
_entity.id
_entity.type
_entity.pdbx_description
1 polymer ?
#
loop_
_entity_poly.entity_id
_entity_poly.type
_entity_poly.pdbx_seq_one_letter_code
_entity_poly.pdbx_strand_id
1 'polypeptide(L)' 'MDKANSNYDHYGKRIRKARLERGYTLEEFAFTAGVGQRTLERIENGESDPKFTTIEKIIETLDVSYDSIFQKNKNKNN' A
#
# COMPACT_ATOMS: atom_id res chain seq x y z
N MET A 1 -4.13 4.61 -24.21
CA MET A 1 -4.40 3.92 -22.93
C MET A 1 -3.11 4.00 -22.14
N ASP A 2 -2.89 5.17 -21.55
CA ASP A 2 -1.60 5.58 -21.04
C ASP A 2 -1.30 4.85 -19.73
N LYS A 3 -0.31 3.96 -19.78
CA LYS A 3 0.29 3.29 -18.62
C LYS A 3 1.08 4.33 -17.84
N ALA A 4 0.39 5.17 -17.08
CA ALA A 4 1.00 6.18 -16.24
C ALA A 4 1.61 5.53 -14.98
N ASN A 5 2.93 5.64 -14.88
CA ASN A 5 3.81 5.59 -13.71
C ASN A 5 4.21 4.23 -13.08
N SER A 6 5.39 3.78 -13.50
CA SER A 6 6.20 2.68 -12.94
C SER A 6 6.80 2.94 -11.55
N ASN A 7 6.15 3.71 -10.67
CA ASN A 7 6.61 3.95 -9.28
C ASN A 7 5.54 3.64 -8.21
N TYR A 8 4.25 3.73 -8.53
CA TYR A 8 3.16 3.45 -7.57
C TYR A 8 2.84 1.95 -7.46
N ASP A 9 3.13 1.21 -8.54
CA ASP A 9 2.97 -0.25 -8.62
C ASP A 9 3.74 -1.01 -7.51
N HIS A 10 4.80 -0.42 -6.96
CA HIS A 10 5.63 -1.09 -5.96
C HIS A 10 5.10 -0.98 -4.52
N TYR A 11 4.50 0.13 -4.09
CA TYR A 11 4.07 0.25 -2.69
C TYR A 11 2.69 -0.37 -2.43
N GLY A 12 1.74 -0.28 -3.39
CA GLY A 12 0.42 -0.91 -3.26
C GLY A 12 0.54 -2.42 -3.04
N LYS A 13 1.41 -3.07 -3.82
CA LYS A 13 1.74 -4.50 -3.64
C LYS A 13 2.36 -4.82 -2.28
N ARG A 14 3.16 -3.90 -1.72
CA ARG A 14 3.79 -4.07 -0.41
C ARG A 14 2.78 -3.90 0.73
N ILE A 15 1.85 -2.95 0.60
CA ILE A 15 0.71 -2.81 1.51
C ILE A 15 -0.10 -4.11 1.52
N ARG A 16 -0.46 -4.61 0.33
CA ARG A 16 -1.18 -5.88 0.19
C ARG A 16 -0.44 -7.04 0.86
N LYS A 17 0.86 -7.15 0.61
CA LYS A 17 1.70 -8.18 1.21
C LYS A 17 1.70 -8.08 2.74
N ALA A 18 1.97 -6.90 3.30
CA ALA A 18 1.99 -6.68 4.74
C ALA A 18 0.63 -6.95 5.40
N ARG A 19 -0.48 -6.64 4.72
CA ARG A 19 -1.84 -6.97 5.16
C ARG A 19 -2.06 -8.48 5.24
N LEU A 20 -1.68 -9.21 4.19
CA LEU A 20 -1.83 -10.66 4.13
C LEU A 20 -0.92 -11.39 5.14
N GLU A 21 0.30 -10.90 5.37
CA GLU A 21 1.21 -11.44 6.38
C GLU A 21 0.67 -11.31 7.81
N ARG A 22 -0.24 -10.35 8.04
CA ARG A 22 -0.96 -10.16 9.30
C ARG A 22 -2.28 -10.92 9.37
N GLY A 23 -2.63 -11.66 8.33
CA GLY A 23 -3.85 -12.47 8.29
C GLY A 23 -5.14 -11.68 8.08
N TYR A 24 -5.06 -10.38 7.76
CA TYR A 24 -6.27 -9.59 7.54
C TYR A 24 -6.88 -9.82 6.16
N THR A 25 -8.21 -9.98 6.11
CA THR A 25 -8.97 -9.77 4.89
C THR A 25 -8.95 -8.29 4.47
N LEU A 26 -9.39 -8.01 3.24
CA LEU A 26 -9.49 -6.64 2.74
C LEU A 26 -10.51 -5.81 3.55
N GLU A 27 -11.64 -6.43 3.91
CA GLU A 27 -12.71 -5.79 4.67
C GLU A 27 -12.28 -5.45 6.10
N GLU A 28 -11.73 -6.44 6.82
CA GLU A 28 -11.28 -6.26 8.21
C GLU A 28 -10.21 -5.17 8.30
N PHE A 29 -9.22 -5.18 7.39
CA PHE A 29 -8.17 -4.18 7.41
C PHE A 29 -8.68 -2.80 7.05
N ALA A 30 -9.56 -2.69 6.04
CA ALA A 30 -10.15 -1.40 5.66
C ALA A 30 -10.92 -0.77 6.82
N PHE A 31 -11.73 -1.58 7.51
CA PHE A 31 -12.44 -1.16 8.70
C PHE A 31 -11.48 -0.72 9.81
N THR A 32 -10.46 -1.53 10.12
CA THR A 32 -9.48 -1.26 11.18
C THR A 32 -8.68 0.02 10.91
N ALA A 33 -8.27 0.23 9.66
CA ALA A 33 -7.50 1.42 9.24
C ALA A 33 -8.38 2.66 9.02
N GLY A 34 -9.71 2.55 9.15
CA GLY A 34 -10.64 3.65 8.91
C GLY A 34 -10.58 4.18 7.48
N VAL A 35 -10.45 3.27 6.50
CA VAL A 35 -10.44 3.55 5.06
C VAL A 35 -11.55 2.76 4.37
N GLY A 36 -12.08 3.26 3.25
CA GLY A 36 -13.08 2.51 2.49
C GLY A 36 -12.47 1.26 1.84
N GLN A 37 -13.15 0.11 1.90
CA GLN A 37 -12.66 -1.15 1.32
C GLN A 37 -12.30 -1.02 -0.17
N ARG A 38 -13.15 -0.35 -0.97
CA ARG A 38 -12.87 -0.05 -2.39
C ARG A 38 -11.70 0.92 -2.58
N THR A 39 -11.46 1.80 -1.62
CA THR A 39 -10.28 2.68 -1.63
C THR A 39 -9.03 1.86 -1.40
N LEU A 40 -9.02 1.00 -0.38
CA LEU A 40 -7.91 0.09 -0.10
C LEU A 40 -7.62 -0.84 -1.29
N GLU A 41 -8.64 -1.43 -1.91
CA GLU A 41 -8.48 -2.27 -3.11
C GLU A 41 -7.72 -1.55 -4.22
N ARG A 42 -8.14 -0.33 -4.56
CA ARG A 42 -7.50 0.48 -5.59
C ARG A 42 -6.08 0.89 -5.19
N ILE A 43 -5.82 1.16 -3.91
CA ILE A 43 -4.48 1.45 -3.42
C ILE A 43 -3.58 0.23 -3.60
N GLU A 44 -4.04 -0.95 -3.19
CA GLU A 44 -3.27 -2.20 -3.29
C GLU A 44 -2.98 -2.62 -4.73
N ASN A 45 -3.88 -2.29 -5.66
CA ASN A 45 -3.70 -2.54 -7.09
C ASN A 45 -2.95 -1.40 -7.82
N GLY A 46 -2.58 -0.30 -7.14
CA GLY A 46 -1.91 0.84 -7.77
C GLY A 46 -2.82 1.68 -8.68
N GLU A 47 -4.14 1.57 -8.51
CA GLU A 47 -5.18 2.23 -9.31
C GLU A 47 -5.68 3.55 -8.68
N SER A 48 -5.00 4.04 -7.66
CA SER A 48 -5.34 5.31 -6.99
C SER A 48 -4.09 6.04 -6.51
N ASP A 49 -4.20 7.36 -6.46
CA ASP A 49 -3.24 8.25 -5.80
C ASP A 49 -3.84 8.72 -4.46
N PRO A 50 -3.66 7.95 -3.37
CA PRO A 50 -4.23 8.29 -2.08
C PRO A 50 -3.54 9.50 -1.46
N LYS A 51 -4.30 10.24 -0.64
CA LYS A 51 -3.71 11.31 0.18
C LYS A 51 -2.70 10.71 1.16
N PHE A 52 -1.69 11.51 1.53
CA PHE A 52 -0.69 11.11 2.53
C PHE A 52 -1.33 10.60 3.83
N THR A 53 -2.39 11.25 4.32
CA THR A 53 -3.12 10.84 5.53
C THR A 53 -3.78 9.46 5.41
N THR A 54 -4.16 9.04 4.20
CA THR A 54 -4.68 7.68 3.96
C THR A 54 -3.56 6.65 4.02
N ILE A 55 -2.40 6.97 3.44
CA ILE A 55 -1.21 6.12 3.52
C ILE A 55 -0.72 5.98 4.96
N GLU A 56 -0.66 7.08 5.71
CA GLU A 56 -0.24 7.11 7.11
C GLU A 56 -1.09 6.18 7.96
N LYS A 57 -2.42 6.29 7.88
CA LYS A 57 -3.35 5.36 8.56
C LYS A 57 -3.09 3.90 8.22
N ILE A 58 -2.86 3.59 6.95
CA ILE A 58 -2.59 2.22 6.50
C ILE A 58 -1.28 1.72 7.10
N ILE A 59 -0.21 2.53 7.08
CA ILE A 59 1.11 2.16 7.57
C ILE A 59 1.11 1.98 9.09
N GLU A 60 0.48 2.89 9.82
CA GLU A 60 0.32 2.82 11.28
C GLU A 60 -0.51 1.60 11.68
N THR A 61 -1.62 1.32 10.99
CA THR A 61 -2.47 0.16 11.28
C THR A 61 -1.77 -1.16 10.95
N LEU A 62 -0.93 -1.16 9.91
CA LEU A 62 -0.06 -2.28 9.62
C LEU A 62 1.11 -2.37 10.62
N ASP A 63 1.40 -1.41 11.48
CA ASP A 63 2.60 -1.46 12.33
C ASP A 63 3.87 -1.81 11.51
N VAL A 64 4.11 -1.04 10.45
CA VAL A 64 5.28 -1.17 9.58
C VAL A 64 5.94 0.20 9.37
N SER A 65 7.22 0.22 8.99
CA SER A 65 7.90 1.48 8.71
C SER A 65 7.57 2.00 7.31
N TYR A 66 7.63 3.32 7.11
CA TYR A 66 7.51 3.93 5.78
C TYR A 66 8.52 3.36 4.79
N ASP A 67 9.78 3.13 5.21
CA ASP A 67 10.80 2.51 4.35
C ASP A 67 10.38 1.11 3.89
N SER A 68 9.73 0.34 4.75
CA SER A 68 9.23 -1.01 4.41
C SER A 68 8.07 -1.00 3.41
N ILE A 69 7.51 0.16 3.08
CA ILE A 69 6.47 0.36 2.05
C ILE A 69 7.00 1.16 0.84
N PHE A 70 7.94 2.09 1.06
CA PHE A 70 8.43 3.03 0.05
C PHE A 70 9.89 2.85 -0.39
N GLN A 71 10.64 1.87 0.14
CA GLN A 71 12.00 1.57 -0.33
C GLN A 71 12.08 1.57 -1.85
N LYS A 72 12.88 2.50 -2.36
CA LYS A 72 13.35 2.54 -3.73
C LYS A 72 14.27 1.33 -3.90
N ASN A 73 13.99 0.46 -4.87
CA ASN A 73 14.93 -0.61 -5.23
C ASN A 73 16.29 0.04 -5.53
N LYS A 74 17.23 -0.03 -4.57
CA LYS A 74 18.63 0.26 -4.85
C LYS A 74 19.08 -0.89 -5.72
N ASN A 75 19.08 -0.68 -7.04
CA ASN A 75 19.79 -1.57 -7.95
C ASN A 75 21.24 -1.63 -7.47
N LYS A 76 21.61 -2.71 -6.77
CA LYS A 76 22.99 -3.14 -6.59
C LYS A 76 23.43 -3.78 -7.90
N ASN A 77 23.77 -2.94 -8.87
CA ASN A 77 24.53 -3.39 -10.03
C ASN A 77 25.88 -2.68 -9.97
N ASN A 78 26.84 -3.38 -9.35
CA ASN A 78 28.26 -3.27 -9.69
C ASN A 78 28.47 -3.62 -11.17
#